data_AF-A0A9P4GD00-F1
#
_entry.id   AF-A0A9P4GD00-F1
#
_cell.length_a   1.000
_cell.length_b   1.000
_cell.length_c   1.000
_cell.angle_alpha   90.00
_cell.angle_beta   90.00
_cell.angle_gamma   90.00
#
_symmetry.space_group_name_H-M   'P 1'
#
loop_
_entity.id
_entity.type
_entity.pdbx_description
1 polymer ?
#
loop_
_entity_poly.entity_id
_entity_poly.type
_entity_poly.pdbx_seq_one_letter_code
_entity_poly.pdbx_strand_id
1 'polypeptide(L)'
;MRFANSIAVLLPTAILAAPSSLSARAGDEQCAPTSYTLSNYTLSTSGSYAFVDFNFKSTFTDNSIINDAVIDGANCKADGPTIPNNNECRVEGRKLLFDLRGPQEQAFYQITHTWVCNDATWMSGNSVKVEPLNCVDNAGTRICSGGPLSIVPQNVRKICGSPRC
;
A
#
# COMPACT_ATOMS: atom_id res chain seq x y z
N MET A 1 -41.09 -2.51 -58.71
CA MET A 1 -39.70 -2.40 -58.23
C MET A 1 -39.71 -1.52 -56.99
N ARG A 2 -39.33 -2.06 -55.81
CA ARG A 2 -39.25 -1.30 -54.56
C ARG A 2 -37.78 -1.31 -54.14
N PHE A 3 -37.16 -0.13 -54.10
CA PHE A 3 -35.78 0.05 -53.66
C PHE A 3 -35.77 0.36 -52.15
N ALA A 4 -35.00 -0.42 -51.39
CA ALA A 4 -34.81 -0.22 -49.95
C ALA A 4 -33.61 0.71 -49.72
N ASN A 5 -33.84 1.86 -49.10
CA ASN A 5 -32.79 2.78 -48.66
C ASN A 5 -32.18 2.26 -47.35
N SER A 6 -30.87 1.97 -47.38
CA SER A 6 -30.09 1.64 -46.18
C SER A 6 -29.42 2.91 -45.66
N ILE A 7 -29.81 3.37 -44.47
CA ILE A 7 -29.19 4.50 -43.77
C ILE A 7 -28.04 3.94 -42.92
N ALA A 8 -26.80 4.30 -43.25
CA ALA A 8 -25.62 3.98 -42.45
C ALA A 8 -25.49 4.98 -41.29
N VAL A 9 -25.64 4.49 -40.05
CA VAL A 9 -25.43 5.27 -38.82
C VAL A 9 -23.94 5.18 -38.46
N LEU A 10 -23.23 6.31 -38.56
CA LEU A 10 -21.87 6.47 -38.07
C LEU A 10 -21.92 6.79 -36.56
N LEU A 11 -21.50 5.84 -35.73
CA LEU A 11 -21.29 6.10 -34.29
C LEU A 11 -19.92 6.80 -34.08
N PRO A 12 -19.85 7.89 -33.31
CA PRO A 12 -18.59 8.47 -32.88
C PRO A 12 -17.90 7.55 -31.87
N THR A 13 -16.65 7.19 -32.14
CA THR A 13 -15.77 6.50 -31.19
C THR A 13 -15.37 7.47 -30.09
N ALA A 14 -15.79 7.19 -28.85
CA ALA A 14 -15.28 7.89 -27.67
C ALA A 14 -13.81 7.49 -27.47
N ILE A 15 -12.90 8.43 -27.68
CA ILE A 15 -11.48 8.26 -27.36
C ILE A 15 -11.37 8.37 -25.83
N LEU A 16 -11.20 7.24 -25.14
CA LEU A 16 -10.80 7.25 -23.73
C LEU A 16 -9.38 7.82 -23.66
N ALA A 17 -9.25 9.05 -23.16
CA ALA A 17 -7.97 9.57 -22.74
C ALA A 17 -7.48 8.72 -21.55
N ALA A 18 -6.47 7.88 -21.78
CA ALA A 18 -5.78 7.17 -20.73
C ALA A 18 -5.12 8.19 -19.78
N PRO A 19 -5.14 7.96 -18.46
CA PRO A 19 -4.41 8.81 -17.53
C PRO A 19 -2.93 8.77 -17.90
N SER A 20 -2.34 9.94 -18.13
CA SER A 20 -0.89 10.10 -18.26
C SER A 20 -0.25 9.69 -16.94
N SER A 21 0.34 8.49 -16.89
CA SER A 21 1.38 8.25 -15.91
C SER A 21 2.46 9.31 -16.14
N LEU A 22 2.77 10.10 -15.11
CA LEU A 22 3.98 10.90 -15.11
C LEU A 22 5.13 9.91 -15.34
N SER A 23 5.64 9.89 -16.57
CA SER A 23 6.73 9.02 -16.97
C SER A 23 7.91 9.31 -16.06
N ALA A 24 8.23 8.36 -15.18
CA ALA A 24 9.49 8.36 -14.46
C ALA A 24 10.61 8.42 -15.51
N ARG A 25 11.69 9.17 -15.25
CA ARG A 25 12.78 9.29 -16.23
C ARG A 25 13.40 7.91 -16.43
N ALA A 26 13.97 7.64 -17.61
CA ALA A 26 14.67 6.37 -17.86
C ALA A 26 15.68 6.11 -16.73
N GLY A 27 15.54 4.97 -16.04
CA GLY A 27 16.34 4.60 -14.85
C GLY A 27 15.61 4.70 -13.51
N ASP A 28 14.56 5.52 -13.40
CA ASP A 28 13.74 5.63 -12.18
C ASP A 28 12.89 4.38 -11.91
N GLU A 29 12.63 3.56 -12.95
CA GLU A 29 11.84 2.33 -12.85
C GLU A 29 12.47 1.30 -11.89
N GLN A 30 13.80 1.33 -11.74
CA GLN A 30 14.52 0.43 -10.84
C GLN A 30 14.41 0.85 -9.37
N CYS A 31 14.01 2.10 -9.11
CA CYS A 31 13.83 2.62 -7.76
C CYS A 31 12.46 2.28 -7.17
N ALA A 32 11.54 1.70 -7.95
CA ALA A 32 10.24 1.27 -7.44
C ALA A 32 10.34 -0.16 -6.89
N PRO A 33 9.80 -0.44 -5.68
CA PRO A 33 9.62 -1.81 -5.26
C PRO A 33 8.67 -2.52 -6.22
N THR A 34 8.92 -3.81 -6.45
CA THR A 34 8.09 -4.67 -7.30
C THR A 34 6.93 -5.28 -6.52
N SER A 35 7.12 -5.52 -5.22
CA SER A 35 6.08 -6.02 -4.34
C SER A 35 6.31 -5.61 -2.88
N TYR A 36 5.22 -5.57 -2.13
CA TYR A 36 5.21 -5.58 -0.69
C TYR A 36 4.60 -6.87 -0.18
N THR A 37 5.16 -7.42 0.90
CA THR A 37 4.58 -8.57 1.59
C THR A 37 4.22 -8.18 3.02
N LEU A 38 2.94 -8.31 3.36
CA LEU A 38 2.44 -8.22 4.74
C LEU A 38 2.23 -9.64 5.28
N SER A 39 2.74 -9.95 6.47
CA SER A 39 2.68 -11.30 7.04
C SER A 39 2.48 -11.29 8.55
N ASN A 40 2.08 -12.43 9.11
CA ASN A 40 1.84 -12.62 10.55
C ASN A 40 0.89 -11.57 11.14
N TYR A 41 -0.16 -11.21 10.40
CA TYR A 41 -1.10 -10.19 10.83
C TYR A 41 -1.95 -10.70 11.99
N THR A 42 -2.04 -9.91 13.05
CA THR A 42 -2.92 -10.11 14.19
C THR A 42 -3.60 -8.79 14.53
N LEU A 43 -4.91 -8.83 14.71
CA LEU A 43 -5.73 -7.73 15.23
C LEU A 43 -6.55 -8.27 16.39
N SER A 44 -6.37 -7.69 17.57
CA SER A 44 -7.19 -7.97 18.74
C SER A 44 -8.03 -6.74 19.06
N THR A 45 -9.34 -6.87 19.15
CA THR A 45 -10.25 -5.78 19.52
C THR A 45 -11.18 -6.21 20.65
N SER A 46 -11.48 -5.27 21.55
CA SER A 46 -12.42 -5.42 22.67
C SER A 46 -13.14 -4.09 22.88
N GLY A 47 -14.10 -4.05 23.81
CA GLY A 47 -14.84 -2.81 24.11
C GLY A 47 -13.98 -1.65 24.63
N SER A 48 -12.76 -1.91 25.10
CA SER A 48 -11.90 -0.88 25.72
C SER A 48 -10.46 -0.87 25.20
N TYR A 49 -10.11 -1.75 24.27
CA TYR A 49 -8.73 -1.92 23.83
C TYR A 49 -8.66 -2.57 22.46
N ALA A 50 -7.68 -2.13 21.67
CA ALA A 50 -7.28 -2.70 20.40
C ALA A 50 -5.76 -2.85 20.35
N PHE A 51 -5.31 -3.88 19.65
CA PHE A 51 -3.90 -4.15 19.37
C PHE A 51 -3.77 -4.68 17.94
N VAL A 52 -2.76 -4.21 17.22
CA VAL A 52 -2.41 -4.72 15.89
C VAL A 52 -0.92 -5.04 15.83
N ASP A 53 -0.58 -6.14 15.18
CA ASP A 53 0.78 -6.59 14.91
C ASP A 53 0.86 -7.20 13.51
N PHE A 54 1.85 -6.81 12.72
CA PHE A 54 2.19 -7.47 11.47
C PHE A 54 3.65 -7.22 11.08
N ASN A 55 4.17 -8.04 10.17
CA ASN A 55 5.45 -7.78 9.52
C ASN A 55 5.21 -7.29 8.09
N PHE A 56 6.06 -6.37 7.64
CA PHE A 56 6.00 -5.79 6.32
C PHE A 56 7.39 -5.83 5.69
N LYS A 57 7.47 -6.27 4.43
CA LYS A 57 8.73 -6.37 3.68
C LYS A 57 8.57 -5.81 2.28
N SER A 58 9.56 -5.03 1.85
CA SER A 58 9.70 -4.53 0.48
C SER A 58 10.56 -5.47 -0.36
N THR A 59 10.25 -5.56 -1.64
CA THR A 59 11.04 -6.29 -2.63
C THR A 59 11.31 -5.36 -3.80
N PHE A 60 12.55 -5.27 -4.25
CA PHE A 60 12.97 -4.56 -5.45
C PHE A 60 13.56 -5.54 -6.45
N THR A 61 13.67 -5.13 -7.71
CA THR A 61 14.34 -5.94 -8.75
C THR A 61 15.84 -6.04 -8.50
N ASP A 62 16.45 -4.93 -8.08
CA ASP A 62 17.88 -4.83 -7.77
C ASP A 62 18.05 -4.02 -6.48
N ASN A 63 18.57 -4.66 -5.43
CA ASN A 63 18.78 -4.03 -4.13
C ASN A 63 20.12 -3.26 -4.07
N SER A 64 21.02 -3.41 -5.05
CA SER A 64 22.38 -2.83 -4.98
C SER A 64 22.38 -1.29 -5.00
N ILE A 65 21.33 -0.69 -5.57
CA ILE A 65 21.14 0.76 -5.66
C ILE A 65 20.11 1.29 -4.63
N ILE A 66 19.60 0.42 -3.77
CA ILE A 66 18.52 0.71 -2.82
C ILE A 66 19.08 0.75 -1.40
N ASN A 67 18.82 1.85 -0.69
CA ASN A 67 19.00 1.94 0.75
C ASN A 67 17.63 1.94 1.43
N ASP A 68 17.18 0.73 1.76
CA ASP A 68 15.91 0.47 2.42
C ASP A 68 16.07 -0.64 3.47
N ALA A 69 15.80 -0.32 4.74
CA ALA A 69 15.86 -1.29 5.83
C ALA A 69 14.60 -2.17 5.88
N VAL A 70 13.53 -1.81 5.15
CA VAL A 70 12.30 -2.60 5.06
C VAL A 70 12.49 -3.84 4.16
N ILE A 71 13.57 -3.92 3.37
CA ILE A 71 13.94 -5.10 2.58
C ILE A 71 14.16 -6.32 3.47
N ASP A 72 14.71 -6.12 4.67
CA ASP A 72 14.95 -7.18 5.65
C ASP A 72 13.71 -7.49 6.51
N GLY A 73 12.67 -6.68 6.37
CA GLY A 73 11.42 -6.76 7.11
C GLY A 73 11.35 -5.77 8.26
N ALA A 74 10.17 -5.20 8.46
CA ALA A 74 9.84 -4.30 9.55
C ALA A 74 8.65 -4.88 10.33
N ASN A 75 8.70 -4.78 11.67
CA ASN A 75 7.58 -5.17 12.52
C ASN A 75 6.75 -3.92 12.87
N CYS A 76 5.45 -3.95 12.58
CA CYS A 76 4.53 -2.86 12.79
C CYS A 76 3.57 -3.21 13.92
N LYS A 77 3.58 -2.41 14.98
CA LYS A 77 2.75 -2.62 16.17
C LYS A 77 2.11 -1.32 16.62
N ALA A 78 0.87 -1.41 17.08
CA ALA A 78 0.21 -0.33 17.79
C ALA A 78 -0.90 -0.87 18.70
N ASP A 79 -1.19 -0.11 19.74
CA ASP A 79 -2.24 -0.44 20.69
C ASP A 79 -2.83 0.80 21.37
N GLY A 80 -3.97 0.59 22.01
CA GLY A 80 -4.69 1.62 22.78
C GLY A 80 -6.19 1.35 22.79
N PRO A 81 -7.01 2.24 23.40
CA PRO A 81 -8.47 2.13 23.34
C PRO A 81 -9.02 2.12 21.90
N THR A 82 -8.30 2.76 21.00
CA THR A 82 -8.45 2.68 19.54
C THR A 82 -7.03 2.73 18.97
N ILE A 83 -6.78 2.01 17.89
CA ILE A 83 -5.47 2.08 17.23
C ILE A 83 -5.20 3.53 16.79
N PRO A 84 -4.11 4.18 17.26
CA PRO A 84 -3.80 5.55 16.86
C PRO A 84 -3.45 5.63 15.37
N ASN A 85 -3.29 6.84 14.85
CA ASN A 85 -2.69 7.07 13.54
C ASN A 85 -1.22 7.48 13.70
N ASN A 86 -0.50 7.48 12.59
CA ASN A 86 0.92 7.80 12.46
C ASN A 86 1.82 6.82 13.24
N ASN A 87 1.46 5.54 13.21
CA ASN A 87 2.19 4.49 13.91
C ASN A 87 3.47 4.17 13.17
N GLU A 88 4.58 4.20 13.88
CA GLU A 88 5.89 3.87 13.35
C GLU A 88 6.17 2.37 13.48
N CYS A 89 6.53 1.74 12.37
CA CYS A 89 7.02 0.37 12.42
C CYS A 89 8.46 0.35 12.93
N ARG A 90 8.84 -0.70 13.65
CA ARG A 90 10.18 -0.91 14.16
C ARG A 90 11.16 -1.23 13.03
N VAL A 91 11.73 -0.18 12.46
CA VAL A 91 12.76 -0.19 11.42
C VAL A 91 13.60 1.08 11.56
N GLU A 92 14.86 1.05 11.13
CA GLU A 92 15.73 2.23 11.20
C GLU A 92 15.18 3.39 10.36
N GLY A 93 15.25 4.61 10.90
CA GLY A 93 15.03 5.85 10.15
C GLY A 93 13.57 6.17 9.83
N ARG A 94 12.60 5.64 10.61
CA ARG A 94 11.15 5.90 10.43
C ARG A 94 10.68 5.69 8.99
N LYS A 95 11.23 4.66 8.33
CA LYS A 95 10.98 4.39 6.90
C LYS A 95 9.57 3.88 6.61
N LEU A 96 8.86 3.37 7.61
CA LEU A 96 7.56 2.73 7.42
C LEU A 96 6.55 3.18 8.49
N LEU A 97 5.42 3.69 8.03
CA LEU A 97 4.31 4.15 8.86
C LEU A 97 3.01 3.46 8.44
N PHE A 98 2.09 3.30 9.39
CA PHE A 98 0.72 2.89 9.10
C PHE A 98 -0.33 3.70 9.86
N ASP A 99 -1.45 3.94 9.19
CA ASP A 99 -2.62 4.65 9.69
C ASP A 99 -3.89 3.84 9.43
N LEU A 100 -4.94 4.02 10.22
CA LEU A 100 -6.27 3.50 9.91
C LEU A 100 -6.91 4.28 8.75
N ARG A 101 -7.52 3.57 7.80
CA ARG A 101 -8.38 4.15 6.75
C ARG A 101 -9.88 3.98 6.99
N GLY A 102 -10.24 3.31 8.08
CA GLY A 102 -11.62 3.07 8.48
C GLY A 102 -11.67 2.53 9.90
N PRO A 103 -12.82 1.99 10.33
CA PRO A 103 -12.94 1.28 11.60
C PRO A 103 -11.86 0.19 11.72
N GLN A 104 -11.25 0.09 12.90
CA GLN A 104 -10.13 -0.83 13.17
C GLN A 104 -10.48 -2.30 12.89
N GLU A 105 -11.74 -2.69 13.05
CA GLU A 105 -12.26 -4.03 12.78
C GLU A 105 -12.21 -4.41 11.30
N GLN A 106 -12.10 -3.42 10.40
CA GLN A 106 -12.01 -3.66 8.95
C GLN A 106 -10.60 -4.02 8.47
N ALA A 107 -9.59 -3.96 9.36
CA ALA A 107 -8.18 -4.21 9.01
C ALA A 107 -7.73 -3.43 7.77
N PHE A 108 -8.17 -2.16 7.66
CA PHE A 108 -7.92 -1.32 6.50
C PHE A 108 -6.98 -0.18 6.84
N TYR A 109 -5.79 -0.21 6.23
CA TYR A 109 -4.67 0.65 6.58
C TYR A 109 -4.17 1.48 5.40
N GLN A 110 -3.60 2.64 5.70
CA GLN A 110 -2.75 3.40 4.80
C GLN A 110 -1.32 3.09 5.21
N ILE A 111 -0.56 2.46 4.32
CA ILE A 111 0.86 2.19 4.54
C ILE A 111 1.66 3.24 3.77
N THR A 112 2.51 3.97 4.49
CA THR A 112 3.45 4.94 3.91
C THR A 112 4.87 4.39 4.06
N HIS A 113 5.54 4.17 2.94
CA HIS A 113 6.89 3.62 2.90
C HIS A 113 7.83 4.61 2.21
N THR A 114 8.98 4.88 2.80
CA THR A 114 10.01 5.80 2.31
C THR A 114 11.36 5.09 2.26
N TRP A 115 12.08 5.25 1.15
CA TRP A 115 13.41 4.66 0.94
C TRP A 115 14.32 5.62 0.18
N VAL A 116 15.60 5.25 0.05
CA VAL A 116 16.56 5.97 -0.77
C VAL A 116 16.99 5.10 -1.96
N CYS A 117 17.07 5.70 -3.15
CA CYS A 117 17.57 5.07 -4.37
C CYS A 117 18.37 6.09 -5.17
N ASN A 118 19.61 5.77 -5.55
CA ASN A 118 20.52 6.68 -6.26
C ASN A 118 20.57 8.09 -5.62
N ASP A 119 20.79 8.14 -4.30
CA ASP A 119 20.85 9.36 -3.47
C ASP A 119 19.57 10.22 -3.43
N ALA A 120 18.49 9.75 -4.04
CA ALA A 120 17.18 10.38 -3.97
C ALA A 120 16.28 9.67 -2.97
N THR A 121 15.47 10.43 -2.23
CA THR A 121 14.40 9.88 -1.41
C THR A 121 13.18 9.59 -2.26
N TRP A 122 12.57 8.43 -2.03
CA TRP A 122 11.37 7.94 -2.69
C TRP A 122 10.33 7.59 -1.66
N MET A 123 9.06 7.63 -2.05
CA MET A 123 7.96 7.19 -1.22
C MET A 123 6.86 6.49 -2.00
N SER A 124 6.10 5.67 -1.30
CA SER A 124 4.85 5.09 -1.78
C SER A 124 3.77 5.24 -0.72
N GLY A 125 2.52 5.24 -1.17
CA GLY A 125 1.35 5.28 -0.31
C GLY A 125 0.34 4.25 -0.78
N ASN A 126 0.11 3.22 0.04
CA ASN A 126 -0.69 2.06 -0.30
C ASN A 126 -1.91 1.97 0.61
N SER A 127 -3.09 1.85 0.03
CA SER A 127 -4.28 1.50 0.80
C SER A 127 -4.39 -0.02 0.83
N VAL A 128 -4.26 -0.61 2.02
CA VAL A 128 -4.12 -2.05 2.21
C VAL A 128 -5.22 -2.55 3.13
N LYS A 129 -6.11 -3.37 2.60
CA LYS A 129 -7.09 -4.10 3.40
C LYS A 129 -6.61 -5.53 3.58
N VAL A 130 -6.47 -5.98 4.83
CA VAL A 130 -6.01 -7.35 5.12
C VAL A 130 -7.22 -8.27 5.06
N GLU A 131 -7.35 -9.01 3.96
CA GLU A 131 -8.41 -9.99 3.74
C GLU A 131 -7.86 -11.24 3.02
N PRO A 132 -8.41 -12.44 3.29
CA PRO A 132 -9.43 -12.73 4.31
C PRO A 132 -8.85 -12.73 5.74
N LEU A 133 -9.72 -12.53 6.73
CA LEU A 133 -9.39 -12.63 8.15
C LEU A 133 -10.03 -13.88 8.78
N ASN A 134 -9.26 -14.57 9.62
CA ASN A 134 -9.74 -15.65 10.47
C ASN A 134 -9.90 -15.12 11.88
N CYS A 135 -11.15 -14.91 12.32
CA CYS A 135 -11.47 -14.31 13.61
C CYS A 135 -12.08 -15.31 14.59
N VAL A 136 -11.64 -15.24 15.84
CA VAL A 136 -12.22 -15.96 16.97
C VAL A 136 -12.59 -14.97 18.06
N ASP A 137 -13.77 -15.15 18.67
CA ASP A 137 -14.21 -14.37 19.81
C ASP A 137 -13.92 -15.15 21.10
N ASN A 138 -13.24 -14.52 22.06
CA ASN A 138 -12.90 -15.11 23.35
C ASN A 138 -13.11 -14.08 24.47
N ALA A 139 -14.04 -14.37 25.40
CA ALA A 139 -14.30 -13.57 26.58
C ALA A 139 -14.46 -12.06 26.31
N GLY A 140 -15.15 -11.69 25.22
CA GLY A 140 -15.37 -10.29 24.83
C GLY A 140 -14.22 -9.62 24.07
N THR A 141 -13.19 -10.37 23.71
CA THR A 141 -12.12 -9.95 22.80
C THR A 141 -12.20 -10.73 21.49
N ARG A 142 -12.24 -10.02 20.37
CA ARG A 142 -12.17 -10.58 19.02
C ARG A 142 -10.72 -10.58 18.55
N ILE A 143 -10.17 -11.74 18.24
CA ILE A 143 -8.82 -11.90 17.73
C ILE A 143 -8.91 -12.38 16.28
N CYS A 144 -8.47 -11.54 15.35
CA CYS A 144 -8.41 -11.82 13.93
C CYS A 144 -6.96 -12.02 13.50
N SER A 145 -6.71 -13.03 12.67
CA SER A 145 -5.41 -13.27 12.03
C SER A 145 -5.52 -13.26 10.51
N GLY A 146 -4.44 -12.92 9.81
CA GLY A 146 -4.44 -12.86 8.35
C GLY A 146 -3.05 -12.93 7.72
N GLY A 147 -3.05 -12.98 6.39
CA GLY A 147 -1.85 -13.02 5.56
C GLY A 147 -1.21 -14.42 5.41
N PRO A 148 -0.10 -14.50 4.64
CA PRO A 148 0.58 -13.39 3.99
C PRO A 148 -0.21 -12.78 2.82
N LEU A 149 -0.05 -11.48 2.60
CA LEU A 149 -0.66 -10.71 1.51
C LEU A 149 0.44 -10.05 0.68
N SER A 150 0.41 -10.28 -0.64
CA SER A 150 1.27 -9.59 -1.59
C SER A 150 0.54 -8.40 -2.20
N ILE A 151 1.17 -7.23 -2.18
CA ILE A 151 0.61 -5.95 -2.59
C ILE A 151 1.51 -5.35 -3.66
N VAL A 152 0.90 -4.86 -4.75
CA VAL A 152 1.62 -4.08 -5.75
C VAL A 152 1.76 -2.64 -5.25
N PRO A 153 2.97 -2.07 -5.22
CA PRO A 153 3.17 -0.70 -4.75
C PRO A 153 2.37 0.34 -5.57
N GLN A 154 1.76 1.28 -4.87
CA GLN A 154 0.95 2.36 -5.41
C GLN A 154 1.49 3.73 -5.01
N ASN A 155 1.17 4.75 -5.80
CA ASN A 155 1.57 6.15 -5.57
C ASN A 155 3.09 6.31 -5.34
N VAL A 156 3.88 5.46 -6.00
CA VAL A 156 5.35 5.50 -5.96
C VAL A 156 5.82 6.79 -6.63
N ARG A 157 6.62 7.58 -5.91
CA ARG A 157 7.15 8.84 -6.41
C ARG A 157 8.46 9.19 -5.72
N LYS A 158 9.31 9.90 -6.45
CA LYS A 158 10.47 10.58 -5.89
C LYS A 158 10.01 11.77 -5.04
N ILE A 159 10.55 11.92 -3.83
CA ILE A 159 10.36 13.12 -3.01
C ILE A 159 11.35 14.17 -3.51
N CYS A 160 10.84 15.27 -4.04
CA CYS A 160 11.65 16.42 -4.43
C CYS A 160 11.44 17.57 -3.44
N GLY A 161 12.50 18.31 -3.14
CA GLY A 161 12.43 19.54 -2.34
C GLY A 161 11.74 20.72 -3.04
N SER A 162 11.24 20.52 -4.28
CA SER A 162 10.50 21.53 -5.03
C SER A 162 9.33 20.89 -5.81
N PRO A 163 8.31 21.66 -6.22
CA PRO A 163 7.12 21.14 -6.91
C PRO A 163 7.39 20.49 -8.28
N ARG A 164 8.59 20.64 -8.84
CA ARG A 164 8.97 20.05 -10.13
C ARG A 164 10.15 19.09 -9.94
N CYS A 165 9.85 17.80 -10.10
CA CYS A 165 10.76 16.76 -10.57
C CYS A 165 10.52 16.60 -12.08
#